data_AF-A0A2M8DR00-F1
#
_entry.id   AF-A0A2M8DR00-F1
#
_cell.length_a   1.000
_cell.length_b   1.000
_cell.length_c   1.000
_cell.angle_alpha   90.00
_cell.angle_beta   90.00
_cell.angle_gamma   90.00
#
_symmetry.space_group_name_H-M   'P 1'
#
loop_
_entity.id
_entity.type
_entity.pdbx_description
1 polymer ?
#
loop_
_entity_poly.entity_id
_entity_poly.type
_entity_poly.pdbx_seq_one_letter_code
_entity_poly.pdbx_strand_id
1 'polypeptide(L)' 'MLKRSTKINHYFLKDINPVIRFLILSDTILIGAAGLLGPIFALFIEQFIDGGNEAVAGIAAGIYLFSRSVL' A
#
# COMPACT_ATOMS: atom_id res chain seq x y z
N MET A 1 -11.45 -40.28 5.47
CA MET A 1 -10.66 -39.06 5.76
C MET A 1 -11.42 -37.84 5.27
N LEU A 2 -11.83 -36.93 6.17
CA LEU A 2 -12.42 -35.65 5.79
C LEU A 2 -11.36 -34.79 5.09
N LYS A 3 -11.65 -34.33 3.87
CA LYS A 3 -10.75 -33.47 3.08
C LYS A 3 -10.70 -32.09 3.75
N ARG A 4 -9.62 -31.81 4.48
CA ARG A 4 -9.43 -30.55 5.24
C ARG A 4 -9.01 -29.34 4.39
N SER A 5 -8.86 -29.51 3.08
CA SER A 5 -8.33 -28.47 2.19
C SER A 5 -9.44 -27.77 1.42
N THR A 6 -9.45 -26.44 1.49
CA THR A 6 -10.26 -25.56 0.65
C THR A 6 -9.80 -25.64 -0.81
N LYS A 7 -10.75 -25.55 -1.75
CA LYS A 7 -10.44 -25.60 -3.19
C LYS A 7 -9.63 -24.36 -3.59
N ILE A 8 -8.66 -24.52 -4.49
CA ILE A 8 -7.82 -23.41 -5.00
C ILE A 8 -8.65 -22.23 -5.51
N ASN A 9 -9.80 -22.50 -6.15
CA ASN A 9 -10.70 -21.47 -6.66
C ASN A 9 -11.22 -20.49 -5.58
N HIS A 10 -11.30 -20.94 -4.33
CA HIS A 10 -11.72 -20.11 -3.20
C HIS A 10 -10.68 -19.03 -2.88
N TYR A 11 -9.38 -19.32 -3.04
CA TYR A 11 -8.31 -18.33 -2.84
C TYR A 11 -8.33 -17.23 -3.91
N PHE A 12 -8.83 -17.53 -5.11
CA PHE A 12 -9.00 -16.55 -6.19
C PHE A 12 -10.34 -15.83 -6.14
N LEU A 13 -11.08 -15.96 -5.04
CA LEU A 13 -12.37 -15.29 -4.83
C LEU A 13 -13.36 -15.57 -5.98
N LYS A 14 -13.29 -16.76 -6.60
CA LYS A 14 -14.17 -17.12 -7.72
C LYS A 14 -15.58 -17.50 -7.26
N ASP A 15 -15.73 -17.80 -5.97
CA ASP A 15 -16.99 -18.25 -5.37
C ASP A 15 -17.82 -17.09 -4.77
N ILE A 16 -17.36 -15.83 -4.88
CA ILE A 16 -18.06 -14.63 -4.37
C ILE A 16 -18.72 -13.82 -5.49
N ASN A 17 -19.68 -12.95 -5.12
CA ASN A 17 -20.35 -12.06 -6.07
C ASN A 17 -19.32 -11.21 -6.84
N PRO A 18 -19.43 -11.11 -8.18
CA PRO A 18 -18.47 -10.37 -9.00
C PRO A 18 -18.31 -8.89 -8.59
N VAL A 19 -19.37 -8.24 -8.11
CA VAL A 19 -19.31 -6.85 -7.61
C VAL A 19 -18.45 -6.77 -6.35
N ILE A 20 -18.68 -7.66 -5.37
CA ILE A 20 -17.90 -7.70 -4.13
C ILE A 20 -16.44 -8.04 -4.44
N ARG A 21 -16.20 -8.98 -5.35
CA ARG A 21 -14.85 -9.33 -5.82
C ARG A 21 -14.12 -8.13 -6.39
N PHE A 22 -14.80 -7.34 -7.22
CA PHE A 22 -14.23 -6.13 -7.79
C PHE A 22 -13.91 -5.12 -6.70
N LEU A 23 -14.82 -4.87 -5.75
CA LEU A 23 -14.59 -3.95 -4.63
C LEU A 23 -13.35 -4.35 -3.80
N ILE A 24 -13.20 -5.63 -3.47
CA ILE A 24 -12.03 -6.14 -2.73
C ILE A 24 -10.73 -5.90 -3.52
N LEU A 25 -10.73 -6.21 -4.82
CA LEU A 25 -9.57 -5.98 -5.67
C LEU A 25 -9.23 -4.50 -5.79
N SER A 26 -10.23 -3.64 -5.99
CA SER A 26 -10.07 -2.18 -6.05
C SER A 26 -9.49 -1.63 -4.76
N ASP A 27 -10.01 -2.05 -3.60
CA ASP A 27 -9.51 -1.61 -2.28
C ASP A 27 -8.04 -2.02 -2.10
N THR A 28 -7.71 -3.26 -2.44
CA THR A 28 -6.33 -3.78 -2.37
C THR A 28 -5.39 -2.98 -3.28
N ILE A 29 -5.82 -2.66 -4.49
CA ILE A 29 -5.01 -1.89 -5.45
C ILE A 29 -4.83 -0.45 -4.96
N LEU A 30 -5.89 0.21 -4.50
CA LEU A 30 -5.84 1.61 -4.06
C LEU A 30 -4.97 1.77 -2.81
N ILE A 31 -5.20 0.96 -1.79
CA ILE A 31 -4.41 0.98 -0.56
C ILE A 31 -2.96 0.56 -0.85
N GLY A 32 -2.76 -0.47 -1.68
CA GLY A 32 -1.43 -0.92 -2.09
C GLY A 32 -0.65 0.17 -2.83
N ALA A 33 -1.28 0.83 -3.82
CA ALA A 33 -0.66 1.91 -4.57
C ALA A 33 -0.36 3.13 -3.69
N ALA A 34 -1.26 3.49 -2.79
CA ALA A 34 -1.02 4.57 -1.82
C ALA A 34 0.15 4.24 -0.88
N GLY A 35 0.31 2.97 -0.47
CA GLY A 35 1.43 2.51 0.35
C GLY A 35 2.79 2.63 -0.35
N LEU A 36 2.83 2.48 -1.68
CA LEU A 36 4.06 2.63 -2.48
C LEU A 36 4.51 4.10 -2.63
N LEU A 37 3.66 5.08 -2.33
CA LEU A 37 4.04 6.48 -2.40
C LEU A 37 5.19 6.82 -1.45
N GLY A 38 5.28 6.17 -0.27
CA GLY A 38 6.36 6.42 0.69
C GLY A 38 7.76 6.13 0.11
N PRO A 39 8.03 4.90 -0.36
CA PRO A 39 9.30 4.55 -1.00
C PRO A 39 9.61 5.38 -2.26
N ILE A 40 8.59 5.64 -3.10
CA ILE A 40 8.78 6.47 -4.32
C ILE A 40 9.17 7.91 -3.92
N PHE A 41 8.55 8.45 -2.89
CA PHE A 41 8.86 9.78 -2.37
C PHE A 41 10.28 9.86 -1.78
N ALA A 42 10.74 8.81 -1.09
CA ALA A 42 12.11 8.75 -0.59
C ALA A 42 13.15 8.79 -1.72
N LEU A 43 12.95 7.99 -2.78
CA LEU A 43 13.82 8.00 -3.97
C LEU A 43 13.77 9.36 -4.68
N PHE A 44 12.60 9.98 -4.76
CA PHE A 44 12.45 11.31 -5.33
C PHE A 44 13.28 12.35 -4.57
N ILE A 45 13.25 12.34 -3.23
CA ILE A 45 14.04 13.25 -2.41
C ILE A 45 15.54 13.07 -2.66
N GLU A 46 16.03 11.83 -2.66
CA GLU A 46 17.44 11.52 -2.87
C GLU A 46 17.95 12.00 -4.24
N GLN A 47 17.15 11.81 -5.30
CA GLN A 47 17.61 12.02 -6.68
C GLN A 47 17.34 13.43 -7.22
N PHE A 48 16.29 14.10 -6.75
CA PHE A 48 15.81 15.35 -7.34
C PHE A 48 15.95 16.57 -6.44
N ILE A 49 16.27 16.39 -5.15
CA ILE A 49 16.50 17.51 -4.24
C ILE A 49 18.00 17.70 -4.05
N ASP A 50 18.49 18.90 -4.30
CA ASP A 50 19.88 19.26 -4.02
C ASP A 50 20.17 19.13 -2.52
N GLY A 51 21.12 18.27 -2.16
CA GLY A 51 21.39 17.91 -0.76
C GLY A 51 20.36 16.94 -0.15
N GLY A 52 19.48 16.37 -0.97
CA GLY A 52 18.57 15.31 -0.60
C GLY A 52 19.33 14.03 -0.23
N ASN A 53 18.93 13.41 0.87
CA ASN A 53 19.43 12.12 1.32
C ASN A 53 18.35 11.40 2.15
N GLU A 54 18.65 10.20 2.62
CA GLU A 54 17.71 9.36 3.36
C GLU A 54 17.28 10.02 4.68
N ALA A 55 18.18 10.78 5.32
CA ALA A 55 17.87 11.53 6.54
C ALA A 55 16.86 12.65 6.28
N VAL A 56 17.01 13.38 5.17
CA VAL A 56 16.05 14.42 4.74
C VAL A 56 14.68 13.80 4.46
N ALA A 57 14.64 12.65 3.77
CA ALA A 57 13.38 11.94 3.51
C ALA A 57 12.69 11.49 4.81
N GLY A 58 13.45 10.96 5.77
CA GLY A 58 12.93 10.56 7.08
C GLY A 58 12.38 11.74 7.88
N ILE A 59 13.08 12.87 7.92
CA ILE A 59 12.63 14.09 8.59
C ILE A 59 11.36 14.62 7.94
N ALA A 60 11.30 14.68 6.61
CA ALA A 60 10.11 15.12 5.87
C ALA A 60 8.90 14.23 6.18
N ALA A 61 9.08 12.90 6.19
CA ALA A 61 8.03 11.95 6.58
C ALA A 61 7.57 12.16 8.03
N GLY A 62 8.51 12.41 8.96
CA GLY A 62 8.21 12.72 10.35
C GLY A 62 7.38 14.00 10.50
N ILE A 63 7.75 15.07 9.81
CA ILE A 63 6.98 16.34 9.80
C ILE A 63 5.57 16.10 9.23
N TYR A 64 5.45 15.33 8.15
CA TYR A 64 4.17 14.98 7.55
C TYR A 64 3.27 14.23 8.53
N LEU A 65 3.77 13.15 9.14
CA LEU A 65 3.01 12.34 10.10
C LEU A 65 2.63 13.15 11.34
N PHE A 66 3.53 13.99 11.83
CA PHE A 66 3.25 14.89 12.94
C PHE A 66 2.15 15.90 12.61
N SER A 67 2.27 16.59 11.48
CA SER A 67 1.27 17.57 11.02
C SER A 67 -0.10 16.92 10.80
N ARG A 68 -0.11 15.71 10.21
CA ARG A 68 -1.31 14.90 10.00
C ARG A 68 -1.91 14.37 11.31
N SER A 69 -1.15 14.29 12.39
CA SER A 69 -1.68 13.85 13.68
C SER A 69 -2.33 15.00 14.46
N VAL A 70 -1.99 16.25 14.12
CA VAL A 70 -2.53 17.45 14.76
C VAL A 70 -3.78 17.97 14.04
N LEU A 71 -3.83 17.83 12.71
CA LEU A 71 -4.98 18.18 11.86
C LEU A 71 -5.94 17.00 11.70
#